data_AF-A0A4Y9KX15-F1
#
_entry.id   AF-A0A4Y9KX15-F1
#
_cell.length_a   1.000
_cell.length_b   1.000
_cell.length_c   1.000
_cell.angle_alpha   90.00
_cell.angle_beta   90.00
_cell.angle_gamma   90.00
#
_symmetry.space_group_name_H-M   'P 1'
#
loop_
_entity.id
_entity.type
_entity.pdbx_description
1 polymer ?
#
loop_
_entity_poly.entity_id
_entity_poly.type
_entity_poly.pdbx_seq_one_letter_code
_entity_poly.pdbx_strand_id
1 'polypeptide(L)'
;EIFVYSPRVEGIHLRFGKVARGGLRWSDRPQDFRTEILGLVKAQQVKNAVIVPVGAKGGFVPKRLPPPSDREAWLAEGTEAYRIFVRSLLELTDNLDGDVVVPPDLTVRHDGDDPYLVVAADKGTATFSDVANAISAEKHHWLGDAFASGGSQGYDHKKMGITARGAWEAVKRHFRELGTDIQTMPFTVVGVGDMSGDVFGNGMLLSPA
;
A
#
# COMPACT_ATOMS: atom_id res chain seq x y z
N GLU A 1 -3.02 16.00 3.08
CA GLU A 1 -2.94 14.99 4.16
C GLU A 1 -4.36 14.69 4.60
N ILE A 2 -4.70 13.44 4.87
CA ILE A 2 -5.95 13.08 5.57
C ILE A 2 -5.54 12.47 6.91
N PHE A 3 -6.02 13.05 8.01
CA PHE A 3 -5.81 12.54 9.36
C PHE A 3 -7.15 12.08 9.95
N VAL A 4 -7.16 10.89 10.53
CA VAL A 4 -8.35 10.24 11.08
C VAL A 4 -8.09 9.93 12.54
N TYR A 5 -9.01 10.36 13.40
CA TYR A 5 -8.97 10.04 14.82
C TYR A 5 -10.35 9.63 15.31
N SER A 6 -10.44 8.46 15.93
CA SER A 6 -11.65 7.98 16.61
C SER A 6 -11.26 7.18 17.86
N PRO A 7 -12.15 6.84 18.79
CA PRO A 7 -11.82 5.98 19.93
C PRO A 7 -11.30 4.57 19.56
N ARG A 8 -11.47 4.12 18.30
CA ARG A 8 -11.04 2.78 17.84
C ARG A 8 -9.81 2.82 16.92
N VAL A 9 -9.60 3.89 16.16
CA VAL A 9 -8.51 4.00 15.19
C VAL A 9 -7.88 5.38 15.19
N GLU A 10 -6.58 5.42 15.00
CA GLU A 10 -5.86 6.61 14.57
C GLU A 10 -5.18 6.31 13.24
N GLY A 11 -5.21 7.23 12.28
CA GLY A 11 -4.67 6.97 10.95
C GLY A 11 -4.31 8.23 10.20
N ILE A 12 -3.42 8.07 9.22
CA ILE A 12 -2.95 9.14 8.36
C ILE A 12 -2.78 8.63 6.94
N HIS A 13 -3.14 9.45 5.96
CA HIS A 13 -2.84 9.22 4.55
C HIS A 13 -2.16 10.46 3.96
N LEU A 14 -0.95 10.27 3.45
CA LEU A 14 -0.12 11.29 2.85
C LEU A 14 -0.09 11.10 1.33
N ARG A 15 -0.35 12.17 0.60
CA ARG A 15 -0.16 12.27 -0.85
C ARG A 15 0.72 13.47 -1.15
N PHE A 16 1.58 13.34 -2.15
CA PHE A 16 2.41 14.45 -2.63
C PHE A 16 1.94 15.03 -3.98
N GLY A 17 0.71 14.73 -4.37
CA GLY A 17 0.02 15.35 -5.50
C GLY A 17 -1.35 14.70 -5.72
N LYS A 18 -2.14 15.25 -6.65
CA LYS A 18 -3.52 14.82 -6.91
C LYS A 18 -3.61 13.36 -7.35
N VAL A 19 -2.73 12.96 -8.27
CA VAL A 19 -2.62 11.58 -8.75
C VAL A 19 -1.44 10.89 -8.07
N ALA A 20 -1.72 10.19 -6.97
CA ALA A 20 -0.73 9.49 -6.17
C ALA A 20 -1.22 8.09 -5.79
N ARG A 21 -0.30 7.13 -5.65
CA ARG A 21 -0.62 5.74 -5.27
C ARG A 21 0.26 5.27 -4.12
N GLY A 22 -0.34 4.58 -3.16
CA GLY A 22 0.27 4.24 -1.90
C GLY A 22 -0.34 3.03 -1.20
N GLY A 23 0.49 2.30 -0.46
CA GLY A 23 0.02 1.22 0.41
C GLY A 23 -0.50 1.76 1.75
N LEU A 24 -1.48 1.09 2.34
CA LEU A 24 -1.98 1.35 3.70
C LEU A 24 -1.38 0.36 4.69
N ARG A 25 -0.57 0.84 5.63
CA ARG A 25 0.09 0.01 6.65
C ARG A 25 -0.73 -0.09 7.92
N TRP A 26 -0.88 -1.31 8.45
CA TRP A 26 -1.21 -1.49 9.86
C TRP A 26 0.08 -1.30 10.66
N SER A 27 0.18 -0.19 11.40
CA SER A 27 1.34 0.12 12.23
C SER A 27 1.17 -0.45 13.64
N ASP A 28 2.24 -1.06 14.13
CA ASP A 28 2.46 -1.52 15.50
C ASP A 28 3.12 -0.44 16.38
N ARG A 29 3.26 0.79 15.87
CA ARG A 29 4.02 1.88 16.49
C ARG A 29 3.13 3.09 16.86
N PRO A 30 2.24 2.98 17.86
CA PRO A 30 1.28 4.04 18.20
C PRO A 30 1.92 5.39 18.48
N GLN A 31 3.15 5.42 19.02
CA GLN A 31 3.82 6.66 19.43
C GLN A 31 4.42 7.44 18.26
N ASP A 32 4.81 6.79 17.16
CA ASP A 32 5.54 7.43 16.07
C ASP A 32 5.12 6.98 14.66
N PHE A 33 3.96 6.34 14.52
CA PHE A 33 3.45 5.88 13.21
C PHE A 33 3.39 7.00 12.18
N ARG A 34 3.11 8.26 12.56
CA ARG A 34 3.10 9.39 11.60
C ARG A 34 4.49 9.63 11.00
N THR A 35 5.55 9.51 11.79
CA THR A 35 6.94 9.59 11.32
C THR A 35 7.30 8.39 10.46
N GLU A 36 6.84 7.19 10.84
CA GLU A 36 6.97 5.98 10.03
C GLU A 36 6.36 6.19 8.63
N ILE A 37 5.09 6.59 8.56
CA ILE A 37 4.36 6.79 7.30
C ILE A 37 4.99 7.93 6.48
N LEU A 38 5.46 9.00 7.12
CA LEU A 38 6.20 10.08 6.45
C LEU A 38 7.51 9.57 5.82
N GLY A 39 8.25 8.71 6.52
CA GLY A 39 9.47 8.08 5.97
C GLY A 39 9.15 7.19 4.76
N LEU A 40 8.08 6.41 4.84
CA LEU A 40 7.67 5.51 3.76
C LEU A 40 7.18 6.26 2.52
N VAL A 41 6.41 7.34 2.66
CA VAL A 41 5.95 8.11 1.49
C VAL A 41 7.12 8.79 0.77
N LYS A 42 8.13 9.26 1.50
CA LYS A 42 9.38 9.81 0.92
C LYS A 42 10.13 8.76 0.11
N ALA A 43 10.28 7.55 0.64
CA ALA A 43 10.88 6.44 -0.10
C ALA A 43 10.06 6.09 -1.37
N GLN A 44 8.74 6.22 -1.29
CA GLN A 44 7.84 5.93 -2.40
C GLN A 44 7.91 6.97 -3.54
N GLN A 45 8.33 8.21 -3.27
CA GLN A 45 8.60 9.19 -4.33
C GLN A 45 9.74 8.74 -5.25
N VAL A 46 10.84 8.24 -4.68
CA VAL A 46 11.97 7.74 -5.46
C VAL A 46 11.58 6.50 -6.27
N LYS A 47 10.71 5.65 -5.70
CA LYS A 47 10.24 4.43 -6.36
C LYS A 47 9.32 4.71 -7.55
N ASN A 48 8.43 5.69 -7.47
CA ASN A 48 7.39 5.93 -8.48
C ASN A 48 7.86 6.80 -9.66
N ALA A 49 9.09 7.33 -9.64
CA ALA A 49 9.59 8.34 -10.57
C ALA A 49 9.41 8.03 -12.07
N VAL A 50 9.21 6.76 -12.45
CA VAL A 50 9.03 6.32 -13.85
C VAL A 50 7.57 5.98 -14.20
N ILE A 51 6.67 5.78 -13.22
CA ILE A 51 5.33 5.19 -13.43
C ILE A 51 4.18 6.14 -13.07
N VAL A 52 4.26 6.81 -11.93
CA VAL A 52 3.22 7.74 -11.44
C VAL A 52 3.95 8.98 -10.91
N PRO A 53 3.50 10.21 -11.22
CA PRO A 53 4.31 11.40 -10.95
C PRO A 53 4.73 11.54 -9.48
N VAL A 54 3.91 11.04 -8.55
CA VAL A 54 4.14 11.20 -7.10
C VAL A 54 3.66 9.98 -6.28
N GLY A 55 4.24 9.81 -5.09
CA GLY A 55 3.89 8.74 -4.15
C GLY A 55 2.79 9.13 -3.16
N ALA A 56 2.06 8.12 -2.69
CA ALA A 56 1.22 8.21 -1.50
C ALA A 56 1.61 7.13 -0.49
N LYS A 57 1.24 7.32 0.77
CA LYS A 57 1.30 6.28 1.80
C LYS A 57 0.27 6.56 2.87
N GLY A 58 -0.40 5.52 3.33
CA GLY A 58 -1.20 5.62 4.54
C GLY A 58 -0.76 4.63 5.60
N GLY A 59 -1.20 4.89 6.82
CA GLY A 59 -1.12 3.91 7.89
C GLY A 59 -2.11 4.22 9.00
N PHE A 60 -2.47 3.18 9.72
CA PHE A 60 -3.42 3.23 10.81
C PHE A 60 -2.95 2.37 11.98
N VAL A 61 -3.44 2.74 13.16
CA VAL A 61 -3.18 2.10 14.44
C VAL A 61 -4.54 1.79 15.07
N PRO A 62 -4.90 0.50 15.20
CA PRO A 62 -6.07 0.10 15.97
C PRO A 62 -5.79 0.30 17.47
N LYS A 63 -6.71 0.95 18.19
CA LYS A 63 -6.54 1.35 19.60
C LYS A 63 -7.17 0.41 20.61
N ARG A 64 -7.98 -0.55 20.14
CA ARG A 64 -8.74 -1.48 20.99
C ARG A 64 -8.45 -2.95 20.69
N LEU A 65 -7.23 -3.26 20.26
CA LEU A 65 -6.86 -4.64 19.96
C LEU A 65 -7.00 -5.50 21.22
N PRO A 66 -7.65 -6.67 21.13
CA PRO A 66 -7.70 -7.65 22.21
C PRO A 66 -6.29 -8.22 22.49
N PRO A 67 -6.09 -9.14 23.44
CA PRO A 67 -4.78 -9.77 23.62
C PRO A 67 -4.32 -10.56 22.37
N PRO A 68 -3.03 -10.53 21.99
CA PRO A 68 -2.52 -11.27 20.82
C PRO A 68 -2.72 -12.80 20.88
N SER A 69 -2.97 -13.33 22.07
CA SER A 69 -3.31 -14.75 22.28
C SER A 69 -4.65 -15.13 21.66
N ASP A 70 -5.57 -14.18 21.50
CA ASP A 70 -6.82 -14.35 20.77
C ASP A 70 -6.66 -13.83 19.33
N ARG A 71 -6.07 -14.69 18.49
CA ARG A 71 -5.71 -14.33 17.12
C ARG A 71 -6.92 -13.94 16.26
N GLU A 72 -8.05 -14.59 16.47
CA GLU A 72 -9.27 -14.34 15.69
C GLU A 72 -9.83 -12.96 16.04
N ALA A 73 -10.02 -12.67 17.33
CA ALA A 73 -10.50 -11.37 17.77
C ALA A 73 -9.51 -10.24 17.40
N TRP A 74 -8.20 -10.52 17.45
CA TRP A 74 -7.16 -9.55 17.05
C TRP A 74 -7.28 -9.16 15.58
N LEU A 75 -7.41 -10.15 14.69
CA LEU A 75 -7.57 -9.91 13.27
C LEU A 75 -8.91 -9.23 12.95
N ALA A 76 -9.98 -9.62 13.66
CA ALA A 76 -11.29 -8.99 13.50
C ALA A 76 -11.25 -7.49 13.85
N GLU A 77 -10.71 -7.12 15.02
CA GLU A 77 -10.60 -5.71 15.41
C GLU A 77 -9.66 -4.92 14.49
N GLY A 78 -8.54 -5.52 14.06
CA GLY A 78 -7.65 -4.89 13.09
C GLY A 78 -8.32 -4.63 11.74
N THR A 79 -9.14 -5.58 11.28
CA THR A 79 -9.93 -5.44 10.06
C THR A 79 -11.00 -4.36 10.23
N GLU A 80 -11.70 -4.30 11.36
CA GLU A 80 -12.68 -3.25 11.63
C GLU A 80 -12.05 -1.86 11.73
N ALA A 81 -10.89 -1.74 12.37
CA ALA A 81 -10.13 -0.48 12.39
C ALA A 81 -9.72 -0.05 10.97
N TYR A 82 -9.31 -0.99 10.12
CA TYR A 82 -9.06 -0.73 8.70
C TYR A 82 -10.32 -0.26 7.98
N ARG A 83 -11.48 -0.90 8.20
CA ARG A 83 -12.76 -0.47 7.61
C ARG A 83 -13.12 0.96 8.00
N ILE A 84 -12.99 1.30 9.29
CA ILE A 84 -13.25 2.67 9.78
C ILE A 84 -12.31 3.65 9.07
N PHE A 85 -11.02 3.33 8.99
CA PHE A 85 -10.04 4.18 8.33
C PHE A 85 -10.37 4.40 6.86
N VAL A 86 -10.58 3.34 6.08
CA VAL A 86 -10.92 3.44 4.64
C VAL A 86 -12.24 4.18 4.41
N ARG A 87 -13.28 3.92 5.21
CA ARG A 87 -14.53 4.68 5.16
C ARG A 87 -14.31 6.18 5.38
N SER A 88 -13.50 6.53 6.37
CA SER A 88 -13.16 7.93 6.67
C SER A 88 -12.39 8.60 5.54
N LEU A 89 -11.49 7.85 4.85
CA LEU A 89 -10.79 8.38 3.68
C LEU A 89 -11.77 8.71 2.54
N LEU A 90 -12.69 7.80 2.24
CA LEU A 90 -13.68 7.98 1.18
C LEU A 90 -14.73 9.06 1.53
N GLU A 91 -15.11 9.20 2.80
CA GLU A 91 -16.03 10.25 3.26
C GLU A 91 -15.46 11.66 3.14
N LEU A 92 -14.14 11.83 3.07
CA LEU A 92 -13.48 13.13 2.90
C LEU A 92 -12.99 13.38 1.46
N THR A 93 -13.06 12.37 0.58
CA THR A 93 -12.59 12.49 -0.80
C THR A 93 -13.77 12.85 -1.69
N ASP A 94 -13.57 13.81 -2.61
CA ASP A 94 -14.59 14.08 -3.63
C ASP A 94 -14.86 12.80 -4.45
N ASN A 95 -16.07 12.67 -4.98
CA ASN A 95 -16.46 11.57 -5.85
C ASN A 95 -16.67 12.06 -7.29
N LEU A 96 -16.86 11.13 -8.23
CA LEU A 96 -17.24 11.45 -9.61
C LEU A 96 -18.60 10.82 -9.94
N ASP A 97 -19.49 11.62 -10.51
CA ASP A 97 -20.70 11.19 -11.21
C ASP A 97 -20.54 11.54 -12.70
N GLY A 98 -20.06 10.57 -13.49
CA GLY A 98 -19.57 10.82 -14.84
C GLY A 98 -18.39 11.79 -14.82
N ASP A 99 -18.55 12.94 -15.47
CA ASP A 99 -17.54 14.01 -15.52
C ASP A 99 -17.75 15.08 -14.43
N VAL A 100 -18.76 14.93 -13.58
CA VAL A 100 -19.09 15.90 -12.52
C VAL A 100 -18.44 15.50 -11.21
N VAL A 101 -17.68 16.42 -10.62
CA VAL A 101 -17.13 16.24 -9.27
C VAL A 101 -18.21 16.47 -8.23
N VAL A 102 -18.42 15.49 -7.37
CA VAL A 102 -19.38 15.51 -6.27
C VAL A 102 -18.61 15.57 -4.95
N PRO A 103 -18.52 16.75 -4.30
CA PRO A 103 -17.85 16.86 -3.02
C PRO A 103 -18.64 16.22 -1.87
N PRO A 104 -17.99 15.85 -0.75
CA PRO A 104 -18.70 15.32 0.40
C PRO A 104 -19.64 16.36 1.04
N ASP A 105 -20.78 15.88 1.53
CA ASP A 105 -21.72 16.69 2.29
C ASP A 105 -21.07 17.24 3.57
N LEU A 106 -21.59 18.38 4.05
CA LEU A 106 -21.19 19.00 5.33
C LEU A 106 -19.68 19.33 5.42
N THR A 107 -18.99 19.45 4.29
CA THR A 107 -17.56 19.72 4.22
C THR A 107 -17.28 21.12 3.70
N VAL A 108 -16.55 21.93 4.48
CA VAL A 108 -16.03 23.22 4.02
C VAL A 108 -14.76 22.98 3.23
N ARG A 109 -14.76 23.38 1.95
CA ARG A 109 -13.66 23.15 1.02
C ARG A 109 -12.87 24.44 0.82
N HIS A 110 -11.60 24.40 1.17
CA HIS A 110 -10.66 25.49 0.92
C HIS A 110 -9.75 25.22 -0.28
N ASP A 111 -9.58 23.96 -0.64
CA ASP A 111 -8.82 23.49 -1.80
C ASP A 111 -9.76 23.23 -3.00
N GLY A 112 -9.17 23.02 -4.18
CA GLY A 112 -9.92 22.62 -5.37
C GLY A 112 -10.23 21.12 -5.41
N ASP A 113 -10.95 20.71 -6.45
CA ASP A 113 -11.41 19.33 -6.63
C ASP A 113 -10.28 18.29 -6.57
N ASP A 114 -10.56 17.20 -5.85
CA ASP A 114 -9.63 16.09 -5.62
C ASP A 114 -10.36 14.73 -5.52
N PRO A 115 -10.94 14.23 -6.62
CA PRO A 115 -11.71 12.99 -6.61
C PRO A 115 -10.85 11.71 -6.64
N TYR A 116 -9.54 11.85 -6.85
CA TYR A 116 -8.66 10.70 -7.10
C TYR A 116 -8.04 10.17 -5.81
N LEU A 117 -8.52 9.03 -5.33
CA LEU A 117 -7.91 8.29 -4.23
C LEU A 117 -7.79 6.81 -4.57
N VAL A 118 -6.56 6.31 -4.65
CA VAL A 118 -6.27 4.88 -4.86
C VAL A 118 -5.36 4.38 -3.75
N VAL A 119 -5.66 3.20 -3.24
CA VAL A 119 -4.91 2.55 -2.17
C VAL A 119 -4.33 1.20 -2.61
N ALA A 120 -3.42 0.66 -1.82
CA ALA A 120 -2.84 -0.66 -2.03
C ALA A 120 -2.59 -1.35 -0.69
N ALA A 121 -2.37 -2.66 -0.73
CA ALA A 121 -1.90 -3.41 0.42
C ALA A 121 -0.47 -3.00 0.84
N ASP A 122 -0.16 -3.14 2.12
CA ASP A 122 1.17 -3.00 2.72
C ASP A 122 1.32 -3.97 3.91
N LYS A 123 2.33 -3.76 4.77
CA LYS A 123 2.53 -4.55 6.00
C LYS A 123 1.26 -4.56 6.83
N GLY A 124 0.80 -5.77 7.15
CA GLY A 124 -0.39 -6.02 7.97
C GLY A 124 -1.73 -5.88 7.26
N THR A 125 -1.76 -5.61 5.94
CA THR A 125 -2.99 -5.43 5.15
C THR A 125 -2.98 -6.22 3.83
N ALA A 126 -2.11 -7.23 3.71
CA ALA A 126 -1.92 -8.01 2.48
C ALA A 126 -3.22 -8.55 1.87
N THR A 127 -4.18 -8.95 2.69
CA THR A 127 -5.47 -9.52 2.26
C THR A 127 -6.62 -8.52 2.32
N PHE A 128 -6.36 -7.24 2.56
CA PHE A 128 -7.41 -6.24 2.84
C PHE A 128 -7.87 -5.48 1.60
N SER A 129 -7.25 -5.70 0.44
CA SER A 129 -7.65 -5.04 -0.81
C SER A 129 -9.11 -5.30 -1.17
N ASP A 130 -9.61 -6.54 -1.00
CA ASP A 130 -11.01 -6.87 -1.25
C ASP A 130 -11.95 -6.17 -0.25
N VAL A 131 -11.51 -5.99 1.01
CA VAL A 131 -12.25 -5.23 2.03
C VAL A 131 -12.38 -3.75 1.60
N ALA A 132 -11.30 -3.16 1.09
CA ALA A 132 -11.30 -1.79 0.62
C ALA A 132 -12.19 -1.59 -0.61
N ASN A 133 -12.14 -2.52 -1.57
CA ASN A 133 -12.97 -2.49 -2.78
C ASN A 133 -14.46 -2.70 -2.45
N ALA A 134 -14.78 -3.57 -1.49
CA ALA A 134 -16.15 -3.71 -0.99
C ALA A 134 -16.67 -2.40 -0.39
N ILE A 135 -15.86 -1.69 0.40
CA ILE A 135 -16.24 -0.38 0.96
C ILE A 135 -16.39 0.68 -0.14
N SER A 136 -15.48 0.69 -1.13
CA SER A 136 -15.57 1.57 -2.29
C SER A 136 -16.91 1.38 -3.03
N ALA A 137 -17.32 0.13 -3.24
CA ALA A 137 -18.62 -0.21 -3.82
C ALA A 137 -19.80 0.20 -2.92
N GLU A 138 -19.73 -0.06 -1.60
CA GLU A 138 -20.75 0.38 -0.61
C GLU A 138 -20.94 1.90 -0.62
N LYS A 139 -19.86 2.65 -0.84
CA LYS A 139 -19.85 4.13 -0.88
C LYS A 139 -20.10 4.70 -2.27
N HIS A 140 -20.36 3.87 -3.27
CA HIS A 140 -20.50 4.27 -4.67
C HIS A 140 -19.33 5.13 -5.17
N HIS A 141 -18.12 4.86 -4.70
CA HIS A 141 -16.94 5.57 -5.16
C HIS A 141 -16.65 5.19 -6.62
N TRP A 142 -16.34 6.18 -7.46
CA TRP A 142 -16.26 6.03 -8.92
C TRP A 142 -15.21 4.99 -9.38
N LEU A 143 -14.18 4.73 -8.59
CA LEU A 143 -13.18 3.71 -8.89
C LEU A 143 -13.67 2.27 -8.62
N GLY A 144 -14.74 2.07 -7.87
CA GLY A 144 -15.32 0.76 -7.59
C GLY A 144 -14.28 -0.25 -7.11
N ASP A 145 -14.13 -1.35 -7.84
CA ASP A 145 -13.18 -2.44 -7.57
C ASP A 145 -11.72 -2.12 -7.96
N ALA A 146 -11.47 -1.00 -8.64
CA ALA A 146 -10.15 -0.48 -8.93
C ALA A 146 -9.60 0.44 -7.81
N PHE A 147 -10.39 0.74 -6.78
CA PHE A 147 -9.98 1.60 -5.66
C PHE A 147 -8.73 1.09 -4.93
N ALA A 148 -8.68 -0.21 -4.65
CA ALA A 148 -7.57 -0.87 -4.00
C ALA A 148 -6.89 -1.88 -4.94
N SER A 149 -5.61 -1.65 -5.22
CA SER A 149 -4.84 -2.58 -6.04
C SER A 149 -4.42 -3.83 -5.25
N GLY A 150 -4.42 -4.99 -5.91
CA GLY A 150 -4.01 -6.27 -5.31
C GLY A 150 -5.15 -7.01 -4.61
N GLY A 151 -6.41 -6.75 -5.00
CA GLY A 151 -7.54 -7.60 -4.66
C GLY A 151 -7.60 -8.88 -5.49
N SER A 152 -8.60 -9.71 -5.20
CA SER A 152 -8.87 -11.00 -5.84
C SER A 152 -9.01 -10.94 -7.37
N GLN A 153 -9.39 -9.79 -7.92
CA GLN A 153 -9.53 -9.55 -9.37
C GLN A 153 -8.23 -9.08 -10.05
N GLY A 154 -7.15 -8.87 -9.29
CA GLY A 154 -5.87 -8.37 -9.79
C GLY A 154 -4.77 -9.42 -9.88
N TYR A 155 -3.59 -9.01 -10.35
CA TYR A 155 -2.40 -9.85 -10.37
C TYR A 155 -1.76 -9.95 -8.98
N ASP A 156 -1.56 -11.18 -8.48
CA ASP A 156 -0.76 -11.43 -7.29
C ASP A 156 0.73 -11.26 -7.62
N HIS A 157 1.27 -10.10 -7.27
CA HIS A 157 2.66 -9.75 -7.57
C HIS A 157 3.67 -10.67 -6.90
N LYS A 158 3.34 -11.25 -5.73
CA LYS A 158 4.21 -12.16 -4.99
C LYS A 158 4.21 -13.52 -5.67
N LYS A 159 3.03 -14.06 -6.00
CA LYS A 159 2.89 -15.34 -6.71
C LYS A 159 3.56 -15.29 -8.08
N MET A 160 3.51 -14.14 -8.76
CA MET A 160 4.16 -13.95 -10.06
C MET A 160 5.64 -13.57 -9.95
N GLY A 161 6.12 -13.21 -8.76
CA GLY A 161 7.48 -12.77 -8.50
C GLY A 161 7.86 -11.49 -9.24
N ILE A 162 6.91 -10.57 -9.44
CA ILE A 162 7.10 -9.37 -10.27
C ILE A 162 8.23 -8.51 -9.70
N THR A 163 8.23 -8.29 -8.38
CA THR A 163 9.27 -7.50 -7.72
C THR A 163 10.64 -8.15 -7.88
N ALA A 164 10.72 -9.46 -7.62
CA ALA A 164 11.97 -10.20 -7.73
C ALA A 164 12.53 -10.21 -9.15
N ARG A 165 11.69 -10.40 -10.17
CA ARG A 165 12.09 -10.33 -11.58
C ARG A 165 12.68 -8.97 -11.92
N GLY A 166 12.00 -7.88 -11.55
CA GLY A 166 12.52 -6.52 -11.77
C GLY A 166 13.83 -6.26 -11.03
N ALA A 167 13.93 -6.68 -9.77
CA ALA A 167 15.15 -6.57 -8.98
C ALA A 167 16.31 -7.38 -9.62
N TRP A 168 16.03 -8.58 -10.12
CA TRP A 168 17.02 -9.44 -10.76
C TRP A 168 17.57 -8.84 -12.06
N GLU A 169 16.73 -8.19 -12.87
CA GLU A 169 17.20 -7.45 -14.04
C GLU A 169 18.17 -6.32 -13.64
N ALA A 170 17.88 -5.60 -12.54
CA ALA A 170 18.78 -4.57 -12.02
C ALA A 170 20.11 -5.16 -11.55
N VAL A 171 20.10 -6.32 -10.87
CA VAL A 171 21.32 -7.03 -10.44
C VAL A 171 22.13 -7.48 -11.66
N LYS A 172 21.51 -8.13 -12.65
CA LYS A 172 22.19 -8.55 -13.89
C LYS A 172 22.85 -7.37 -14.59
N ARG A 173 22.14 -6.23 -14.68
CA ARG A 173 22.70 -5.01 -15.26
C ARG A 173 23.91 -4.51 -14.48
N HIS A 174 23.81 -4.44 -13.16
CA HIS A 174 24.90 -3.95 -12.31
C HIS A 174 26.17 -4.79 -12.44
N PHE A 175 26.06 -6.12 -12.40
CA PHE A 175 27.22 -7.01 -12.57
C PHE A 175 27.78 -6.97 -13.99
N ARG A 176 26.93 -6.80 -15.02
CA ARG A 176 27.39 -6.61 -16.40
C ARG A 176 28.21 -5.34 -16.55
N GLU A 177 27.85 -4.25 -15.87
CA GLU A 177 28.63 -3.01 -15.83
C GLU A 177 30.00 -3.20 -15.14
N LEU A 178 30.13 -4.22 -14.29
CA LEU A 178 31.39 -4.67 -13.67
C LEU A 178 32.10 -5.78 -14.46
N GLY A 179 31.61 -6.14 -15.66
CA GLY A 179 32.20 -7.17 -16.52
C GLY A 179 31.96 -8.61 -16.05
N THR A 180 31.01 -8.85 -15.14
CA THR A 180 30.66 -10.19 -14.64
C THR A 180 29.29 -10.62 -15.15
N ASP A 181 29.19 -11.81 -15.74
CA ASP A 181 27.90 -12.42 -16.07
C ASP A 181 27.45 -13.40 -14.97
N ILE A 182 26.57 -12.94 -14.09
CA ILE A 182 26.02 -13.74 -12.99
C ILE A 182 25.07 -14.85 -13.43
N GLN A 183 24.77 -14.97 -14.73
CA GLN A 183 24.02 -16.11 -15.27
C GLN A 183 24.94 -17.28 -15.63
N THR A 184 26.24 -17.05 -15.75
CA THR A 184 27.23 -18.09 -16.12
C THR A 184 28.36 -18.22 -15.10
N MET A 185 28.54 -17.23 -14.22
CA MET A 185 29.61 -17.20 -13.22
C MET A 185 29.03 -17.27 -11.81
N PRO A 186 29.65 -18.05 -10.90
CA PRO A 186 29.21 -18.10 -9.51
C PRO A 186 29.47 -16.77 -8.80
N PHE A 187 28.58 -16.39 -7.91
CA PHE A 187 28.70 -15.21 -7.05
C PHE A 187 28.08 -15.49 -5.68
N THR A 188 28.42 -14.67 -4.69
CA THR A 188 27.93 -14.82 -3.32
C THR A 188 26.84 -13.79 -3.03
N VAL A 189 25.80 -14.23 -2.32
CA VAL A 189 24.71 -13.37 -1.86
C VAL A 189 24.53 -13.50 -0.35
N VAL A 190 24.01 -12.45 0.26
CA VAL A 190 23.52 -12.49 1.64
C VAL A 190 22.00 -12.48 1.59
N GLY A 191 21.38 -13.55 2.07
CA GLY A 191 19.92 -13.66 2.17
C GLY A 191 19.39 -12.79 3.31
N VAL A 192 18.49 -11.87 2.99
CA VAL A 192 17.77 -11.05 3.98
C VAL A 192 16.28 -11.31 3.83
N GLY A 193 15.68 -11.90 4.86
CA GLY A 193 14.29 -12.33 4.86
C GLY A 193 14.14 -13.84 4.67
N ASP A 194 12.91 -14.27 4.42
CA ASP A 194 12.53 -15.70 4.31
C ASP A 194 12.50 -16.19 2.85
N MET A 195 12.73 -17.49 2.64
CA MET A 195 12.68 -18.12 1.30
C MET A 195 11.27 -18.13 0.69
N SER A 196 10.21 -17.98 1.50
CA SER A 196 8.84 -17.76 1.01
C SER A 196 8.54 -16.29 0.69
N GLY A 197 9.51 -15.39 0.87
CA GLY A 197 9.40 -13.97 0.57
C GLY A 197 9.46 -13.67 -0.93
N ASP A 198 8.89 -12.53 -1.35
CA ASP A 198 8.88 -12.13 -2.76
C ASP A 198 10.31 -11.92 -3.29
N VAL A 199 11.06 -10.95 -2.76
CA VAL A 199 12.35 -10.53 -3.35
C VAL A 199 13.44 -11.59 -3.20
N PHE A 200 13.71 -12.06 -1.98
CA PHE A 200 14.78 -13.03 -1.74
C PHE A 200 14.43 -14.40 -2.33
N GLY A 201 13.30 -14.98 -1.91
CA GLY A 201 12.83 -16.29 -2.37
C GLY A 201 12.72 -16.39 -3.89
N ASN A 202 11.84 -15.58 -4.50
CA ASN A 202 11.67 -15.62 -5.96
C ASN A 202 12.94 -15.18 -6.70
N GLY A 203 13.76 -14.30 -6.12
CA GLY A 203 15.01 -13.85 -6.75
C GLY A 203 16.02 -14.98 -6.88
N MET A 204 16.16 -15.82 -5.85
CA MET A 204 17.06 -16.98 -5.89
C MET A 204 16.60 -18.02 -6.93
N LEU A 205 15.30 -18.15 -7.17
CA LEU A 205 14.75 -19.02 -8.24
C LEU A 205 15.08 -18.54 -9.67
N LEU A 206 15.52 -17.29 -9.83
CA LEU A 206 15.94 -16.74 -11.13
C LEU A 206 17.43 -16.97 -11.39
N SER A 207 18.17 -17.49 -10.41
CA SER A 207 19.53 -17.96 -10.60
C SER A 207 19.49 -19.37 -11.22
N PRO A 208 20.11 -19.60 -12.38
CA PRO A 208 20.07 -20.88 -13.07
C PRO A 208 20.96 -21.97 -12.43
N ALA A 209 21.35 -21.82 -11.16
CA ALA A 209 22.24 -22.75 -10.47
C ALA A 209 21.56 -24.10 -10.20
#